data_AF-A0A174BBL3-F1
#
_entry.id   AF-A0A174BBL3-F1
#
_cell.length_a   1.000
_cell.length_b   1.000
_cell.length_c   1.000
_cell.angle_alpha   90.00
_cell.angle_beta   90.00
_cell.angle_gamma   90.00
#
_symmetry.space_group_name_H-M   'P 1'
#
loop_
_entity.id
_entity.type
_entity.pdbx_description
1 polymer ?
#
loop_
_entity_poly.entity_id
_entity_poly.type
_entity_poly.pdbx_seq_one_letter_code
_entity_poly.pdbx_strand_id
1 'polypeptide(L)'
;MEILEKILEEVTQYTKDVYECDLDDIVEYQRRNKEDKCTYIVQGIEEATEFIRSHMDETISEMEKVEKEKVTSAEIITRQIDGKPYYHIKFKKVGEDEYTIGYSSFKLDYVVKWLNDYFEFYGEAKVSCDDNGWIPVQGRLPEDNHKGIYDMQLVTLEDGEVCMGVYNNREKEWWTRKQEGERWYTNKHNVIAWQPLPEPYKEEKKC
;
A
#
# COMPACT_ATOMS: atom_id res chain seq x y z
N MET A 1 -3.44 -9.04 -31.31
CA MET A 1 -4.56 -9.92 -30.95
C MET A 1 -4.81 -9.68 -29.47
N GLU A 2 -6.01 -9.22 -29.14
CA GLU A 2 -6.38 -8.87 -27.76
C GLU A 2 -6.39 -10.15 -26.91
N ILE A 3 -5.92 -10.11 -25.66
CA ILE A 3 -5.81 -11.31 -24.80
C ILE A 3 -7.13 -12.10 -24.72
N LEU A 4 -8.26 -11.38 -24.76
CA LEU A 4 -9.61 -11.94 -24.79
C LEU A 4 -9.87 -12.80 -26.05
N GLU A 5 -9.34 -12.41 -27.20
CA GLU A 5 -9.50 -13.17 -28.45
C GLU A 5 -8.75 -14.50 -28.38
N LYS A 6 -7.55 -14.49 -27.79
CA LYS A 6 -6.72 -15.69 -27.61
C LYS A 6 -7.36 -16.66 -26.61
N ILE A 7 -7.87 -16.15 -25.49
CA ILE A 7 -8.59 -16.97 -24.50
C ILE A 7 -9.83 -17.64 -25.12
N LEU A 8 -10.59 -16.87 -25.91
CA LEU A 8 -11.78 -17.37 -26.59
C LEU A 8 -11.45 -18.46 -27.62
N GLU A 9 -10.35 -18.29 -28.36
CA GLU A 9 -9.89 -19.27 -29.35
C GLU A 9 -9.48 -20.59 -28.69
N GLU A 10 -8.70 -20.54 -27.61
CA GLU A 10 -8.24 -21.74 -26.89
C GLU A 10 -9.39 -22.51 -26.21
N VAL A 11 -10.35 -21.81 -25.59
CA VAL A 11 -11.56 -22.44 -25.02
C VAL A 11 -12.42 -23.10 -26.11
N THR A 12 -12.54 -22.44 -27.26
CA THR A 12 -13.32 -22.97 -28.40
C THR A 12 -12.68 -24.23 -28.97
N GLN A 13 -11.36 -24.23 -29.15
CA GLN A 13 -10.62 -25.38 -29.68
C GLN A 13 -10.68 -26.58 -28.72
N TYR A 14 -10.48 -26.35 -27.42
CA TYR A 14 -10.60 -27.39 -26.40
C TYR A 14 -11.99 -28.04 -26.40
N THR A 15 -13.04 -27.23 -26.52
CA THR A 15 -14.43 -27.75 -26.56
C THR A 15 -14.65 -28.66 -27.78
N LYS A 16 -14.09 -28.30 -28.94
CA LYS A 16 -14.16 -29.11 -30.16
C LYS A 16 -13.39 -30.44 -30.01
N ASP A 17 -12.23 -30.39 -29.38
CA ASP A 17 -11.35 -31.56 -29.22
C ASP A 17 -11.89 -32.58 -28.20
N VAL A 18 -12.57 -32.12 -27.15
CA VAL A 18 -13.13 -33.00 -26.10
C VAL A 18 -14.45 -33.65 -26.51
N TYR A 19 -15.31 -32.93 -27.23
CA TYR A 19 -16.67 -33.39 -27.48
C TYR A 19 -16.94 -33.81 -28.94
N GLU A 20 -16.00 -33.61 -29.87
CA GLU A 20 -16.14 -33.88 -31.32
C GLU A 20 -17.44 -33.33 -31.95
N CYS A 21 -18.07 -32.33 -31.32
CA CYS A 21 -19.28 -31.67 -31.81
C CYS A 21 -19.33 -30.22 -31.33
N ASP A 22 -20.07 -29.37 -32.07
CA ASP A 22 -20.22 -27.96 -31.72
C ASP A 22 -21.11 -27.79 -30.48
N LEU A 23 -20.90 -26.68 -29.74
CA LEU A 23 -21.61 -26.36 -28.49
C LEU A 23 -23.14 -26.48 -28.63
N ASP A 24 -23.67 -26.09 -29.79
CA ASP A 24 -25.10 -26.12 -30.08
C ASP A 24 -25.63 -27.57 -30.21
N ASP A 25 -24.85 -28.48 -30.80
CA ASP A 25 -25.20 -29.91 -30.94
C ASP A 25 -25.22 -30.61 -29.57
N ILE A 26 -24.28 -30.26 -28.69
CA ILE A 26 -24.21 -30.75 -27.31
C ILE A 26 -25.47 -30.33 -26.55
N VAL A 27 -25.88 -29.07 -26.64
CA VAL A 27 -27.07 -28.52 -25.99
C VAL A 27 -28.36 -29.19 -26.52
N GLU A 28 -28.43 -29.48 -27.82
CA GLU A 28 -29.59 -30.11 -28.43
C GLU A 28 -29.71 -31.61 -28.07
N TYR A 29 -28.60 -32.37 -28.11
CA TYR A 29 -28.54 -33.76 -27.67
C TYR A 29 -28.92 -33.93 -26.19
N GLN A 30 -28.47 -33.02 -25.34
CA GLN A 30 -28.77 -33.01 -23.90
C GLN A 30 -30.26 -32.74 -23.61
N ARG A 31 -30.89 -31.81 -24.35
CA ARG A 31 -32.34 -31.56 -24.27
C ARG A 31 -33.15 -32.82 -24.60
N ARG A 32 -32.64 -33.64 -25.52
CA ARG A 32 -33.32 -34.83 -26.03
C ARG A 32 -33.23 -36.03 -25.08
N ASN A 33 -32.12 -36.17 -24.35
CA ASN A 33 -31.82 -37.39 -23.58
C ASN A 33 -32.06 -37.30 -22.05
N LYS A 34 -32.43 -36.14 -21.50
CA LYS A 34 -32.77 -35.95 -20.05
C LYS A 34 -31.74 -36.54 -19.06
N GLU A 35 -30.45 -36.56 -19.40
CA GLU A 35 -29.41 -37.02 -18.49
C GLU A 35 -29.11 -35.99 -17.39
N ASP A 36 -28.81 -36.47 -16.17
CA ASP A 36 -28.67 -35.69 -14.93
C ASP A 36 -27.32 -34.94 -14.84
N LYS A 37 -27.22 -33.95 -15.72
CA LYS A 37 -26.77 -32.55 -15.57
C LYS A 37 -25.41 -32.12 -15.03
N CYS A 38 -24.93 -32.52 -13.86
CA CYS A 38 -23.94 -31.63 -13.22
C CYS A 38 -22.48 -31.94 -13.51
N THR A 39 -22.06 -33.19 -13.57
CA THR A 39 -20.63 -33.51 -13.44
C THR A 39 -19.79 -33.07 -14.63
N TYR A 40 -20.21 -33.36 -15.87
CA TYR A 40 -19.43 -33.01 -17.07
C TYR A 40 -19.43 -31.51 -17.38
N ILE A 41 -20.56 -30.84 -17.15
CA ILE A 41 -20.67 -29.39 -17.34
C ILE A 41 -19.86 -28.67 -16.26
N VAL A 42 -19.92 -29.14 -15.01
CA VAL A 42 -19.10 -28.58 -13.92
C VAL A 42 -17.62 -28.79 -14.19
N GLN A 43 -17.22 -29.97 -14.66
CA GLN A 43 -15.82 -30.26 -14.99
C GLN A 43 -15.30 -29.36 -16.12
N GLY A 44 -16.07 -29.19 -17.20
CA GLY A 44 -15.70 -28.26 -18.28
C GLY A 44 -15.67 -26.80 -17.83
N ILE A 45 -16.55 -26.39 -16.90
CA ILE A 45 -16.50 -25.05 -16.29
C ILE A 45 -15.26 -24.92 -15.40
N GLU A 46 -14.93 -25.93 -14.60
CA GLU A 46 -13.74 -25.92 -13.74
C GLU A 46 -12.46 -25.77 -14.58
N GLU A 47 -12.31 -26.56 -15.63
CA GLU A 47 -11.15 -26.52 -16.53
C GLU A 47 -11.06 -25.19 -17.29
N ALA A 48 -12.20 -24.66 -17.78
CA ALA A 48 -12.24 -23.33 -18.38
C ALA A 48 -11.88 -22.23 -17.37
N THR A 49 -12.30 -22.36 -16.11
CA THR A 49 -11.93 -21.39 -15.06
C THR A 49 -10.47 -21.47 -14.67
N GLU A 50 -9.85 -22.66 -14.67
CA GLU A 50 -8.40 -22.81 -14.46
C GLU A 50 -7.61 -22.16 -15.61
N PHE A 51 -8.06 -22.37 -16.84
CA PHE A 51 -7.47 -21.75 -18.01
C PHE A 51 -7.52 -20.22 -17.97
N ILE A 52 -8.70 -19.67 -17.63
CA ILE A 52 -8.90 -18.22 -17.42
C ILE A 52 -8.01 -17.72 -16.28
N ARG A 53 -7.94 -18.44 -15.15
CA ARG A 53 -7.11 -18.05 -14.00
C ARG A 53 -5.63 -18.02 -14.36
N SER A 54 -5.13 -19.03 -15.07
CA SER A 54 -3.74 -19.07 -15.53
C SER A 54 -3.39 -17.89 -16.43
N HIS A 55 -4.29 -17.51 -17.35
CA HIS A 55 -4.08 -16.34 -18.21
C HIS A 55 -4.18 -15.02 -17.43
N MET A 56 -5.06 -14.94 -16.40
CA MET A 56 -5.08 -13.79 -15.50
C MET A 56 -3.78 -13.67 -14.70
N ASP A 57 -3.22 -14.78 -14.22
CA ASP A 57 -1.95 -14.76 -13.47
C ASP A 57 -0.77 -14.36 -14.38
N GLU A 58 -0.75 -14.82 -15.64
CA GLU A 58 0.24 -14.40 -16.63
C GLU A 58 0.13 -12.91 -16.96
N THR A 59 -1.09 -12.40 -17.20
CA THR A 59 -1.31 -10.98 -17.46
C THR A 59 -1.00 -10.10 -16.25
N ILE A 60 -1.30 -10.55 -15.03
CA ILE A 60 -0.88 -9.87 -13.80
C ILE A 60 0.64 -9.86 -13.71
N SER A 61 1.32 -10.97 -14.01
CA SER A 61 2.79 -11.03 -14.03
C SER A 61 3.42 -10.13 -15.10
N GLU A 62 2.79 -9.99 -16.27
CA GLU A 62 3.22 -9.04 -17.29
C GLU A 62 2.94 -7.58 -16.90
N MET A 63 1.83 -7.31 -16.21
CA MET A 63 1.54 -6.00 -15.63
C MET A 63 2.45 -5.65 -14.45
N GLU A 64 2.96 -6.65 -13.71
CA GLU A 64 4.00 -6.46 -12.69
C GLU A 64 5.37 -6.10 -13.28
N LYS A 65 5.59 -6.36 -14.59
CA LYS A 65 6.77 -5.86 -15.32
C LYS A 65 6.63 -4.39 -15.76
N VAL A 66 5.62 -3.66 -15.32
CA VAL A 66 5.55 -2.21 -15.55
C VAL A 66 6.79 -1.57 -14.93
N GLU A 67 7.61 -0.98 -15.80
CA GLU A 67 8.82 -0.28 -15.40
C GLU A 67 8.42 0.86 -14.45
N LYS A 68 8.98 0.86 -13.24
CA LYS A 68 8.68 1.88 -12.24
C LYS A 68 9.36 3.19 -12.60
N GLU A 69 8.69 4.28 -12.28
CA GLU A 69 9.17 5.64 -12.46
C GLU A 69 10.27 5.93 -11.45
N LYS A 70 11.51 6.04 -11.94
CA LYS A 70 12.68 6.36 -11.11
C LYS A 70 12.70 7.83 -10.76
N VAL A 71 12.55 8.13 -9.47
CA VAL A 71 12.43 9.51 -8.96
C VAL A 71 13.40 9.79 -7.82
N THR A 72 13.77 11.06 -7.67
CA THR A 72 14.58 11.55 -6.55
C THR A 72 13.72 12.11 -5.42
N SER A 73 12.50 12.55 -5.74
CA SER A 73 11.50 13.02 -4.78
C SER A 73 10.10 12.91 -5.38
N ALA A 74 9.10 12.70 -4.53
CA ALA A 74 7.69 12.74 -4.90
C ALA A 74 6.84 13.15 -3.67
N GLU A 75 5.79 13.92 -3.91
CA GLU A 75 4.83 14.37 -2.91
C GLU A 75 3.40 14.34 -3.48
N ILE A 76 2.41 14.06 -2.62
CA ILE A 76 1.00 14.17 -3.00
C ILE A 76 0.55 15.59 -2.72
N ILE A 77 0.12 16.29 -3.78
CA ILE A 77 -0.43 17.64 -3.69
C ILE A 77 -1.93 17.61 -3.97
N THR A 78 -2.67 18.55 -3.37
CA THR A 78 -4.13 18.66 -3.54
C THR A 78 -4.49 19.98 -4.21
N ARG A 79 -5.39 19.92 -5.18
CA ARG A 79 -6.04 21.08 -5.82
C ARG A 79 -7.55 20.99 -5.58
N GLN A 80 -8.20 22.12 -5.33
CA GLN A 80 -9.66 22.16 -5.30
C GLN A 80 -10.23 22.31 -6.72
N ILE A 81 -11.09 21.38 -7.12
CA ILE A 81 -11.85 21.42 -8.39
C ILE A 81 -13.33 21.31 -8.03
N ASP A 82 -14.11 22.34 -8.35
CA ASP A 82 -15.55 22.42 -8.04
C ASP A 82 -15.87 22.15 -6.55
N GLY A 83 -15.02 22.65 -5.66
CA GLY A 83 -15.17 22.47 -4.21
C GLY A 83 -14.84 21.06 -3.70
N LYS A 84 -14.31 20.17 -4.55
CA LYS A 84 -13.86 18.83 -4.19
C LYS A 84 -12.34 18.71 -4.33
N PRO A 85 -11.68 17.99 -3.40
CA PRO A 85 -10.24 17.79 -3.48
C PRO A 85 -9.89 16.86 -4.64
N TYR A 86 -8.92 17.28 -5.44
CA TYR A 86 -8.33 16.54 -6.54
C TYR A 86 -6.84 16.39 -6.27
N TYR A 87 -6.38 15.15 -6.16
CA TYR A 87 -5.04 14.80 -5.72
C TYR A 87 -4.15 14.52 -6.93
N HIS A 88 -2.89 14.92 -6.86
CA HIS A 88 -1.86 14.66 -7.88
C HIS A 88 -0.57 14.22 -7.21
N ILE A 89 0.26 13.45 -7.93
CA ILE A 89 1.65 13.21 -7.54
C ILE A 89 2.51 14.25 -8.25
N LYS A 90 3.24 15.05 -7.47
CA LYS A 90 4.31 15.92 -7.95
C LYS A 90 5.64 15.22 -7.68
N PHE A 91 6.43 14.97 -8.71
CA PHE A 91 7.65 14.16 -8.60
C PHE A 91 8.77 14.68 -9.49
N LYS A 92 10.01 14.36 -9.12
CA LYS A 92 11.23 14.74 -9.86
C LYS A 92 11.95 13.48 -10.34
N LYS A 93 12.00 13.26 -11.66
CA LYS A 93 12.67 12.10 -12.25
C LYS A 93 14.19 12.17 -12.05
N VAL A 94 14.84 11.01 -12.03
CA VAL A 94 16.31 10.94 -11.96
C VAL A 94 16.93 11.58 -13.20
N GLY A 95 17.82 12.55 -13.00
CA GLY A 95 18.51 13.26 -14.10
C GLY A 95 17.73 14.45 -14.67
N GLU A 96 16.51 14.71 -14.19
CA GLU A 96 15.76 15.93 -14.50
C GLU A 96 15.88 16.94 -13.36
N ASP A 97 15.86 18.24 -13.69
CA ASP A 97 15.92 19.32 -12.68
C ASP A 97 14.54 19.83 -12.25
N GLU A 98 13.54 19.67 -13.11
CA GLU A 98 12.18 20.18 -12.93
C GLU A 98 11.24 19.12 -12.34
N TYR A 99 10.13 19.59 -11.75
CA TYR A 99 9.08 18.73 -11.23
C TYR A 99 8.01 18.46 -12.29
N THR A 100 7.61 17.20 -12.39
CA THR A 100 6.45 16.76 -13.16
C THR A 100 5.23 16.62 -12.25
N ILE A 101 4.05 17.00 -12.73
CA ILE A 101 2.77 16.72 -12.07
C ILE A 101 2.02 15.71 -12.90
N GLY A 102 1.73 14.54 -12.32
CA GLY A 102 1.02 13.44 -12.98
C GLY A 102 0.24 12.59 -11.98
N TYR A 103 -0.33 11.48 -12.45
CA TYR A 103 -1.04 10.50 -11.63
C TYR A 103 -2.06 11.13 -10.67
N SER A 104 -3.21 11.51 -11.21
CA SER A 104 -4.20 12.33 -10.49
C SER A 104 -5.59 11.75 -10.45
N SER A 105 -6.30 11.95 -9.35
CA SER A 105 -7.64 11.42 -9.12
C SER A 105 -8.37 12.18 -8.01
N PHE A 106 -9.71 12.12 -8.02
CA PHE A 106 -10.53 12.53 -6.87
C PHE A 106 -10.43 11.54 -5.69
N LYS A 107 -9.87 10.35 -5.93
CA LYS A 107 -9.73 9.26 -4.96
C LYS A 107 -8.29 9.19 -4.44
N LEU A 108 -8.07 9.59 -3.18
CA LEU A 108 -6.75 9.61 -2.56
C LEU A 108 -6.12 8.21 -2.47
N ASP A 109 -6.93 7.19 -2.18
CA ASP A 109 -6.50 5.78 -2.13
C ASP A 109 -5.86 5.32 -3.44
N TYR A 110 -6.37 5.78 -4.59
CA TYR A 110 -5.77 5.46 -5.89
C TYR A 110 -4.44 6.15 -6.08
N VAL A 111 -4.33 7.44 -5.70
CA VAL A 111 -3.09 8.20 -5.83
C VAL A 111 -1.99 7.65 -4.92
N VAL A 112 -2.34 7.25 -3.68
CA VAL A 112 -1.42 6.58 -2.75
C VAL A 112 -0.98 5.23 -3.30
N LYS A 113 -1.91 4.42 -3.82
CA LYS A 113 -1.58 3.13 -4.44
C LYS A 113 -0.61 3.32 -5.62
N TRP A 114 -0.86 4.28 -6.49
CA TRP A 114 0.02 4.57 -7.62
C TRP A 114 1.42 5.00 -7.18
N LEU A 115 1.53 5.82 -6.13
CA LEU A 115 2.81 6.23 -5.57
C LEU A 115 3.62 5.01 -5.08
N ASN A 116 2.98 4.01 -4.48
CA ASN A 116 3.66 2.81 -3.98
C ASN A 116 4.00 1.81 -5.09
N ASP A 117 3.07 1.61 -6.03
CA ASP A 117 3.17 0.54 -7.01
C ASP A 117 4.05 0.95 -8.21
N TYR A 118 4.01 2.22 -8.62
CA TYR A 118 4.63 2.69 -9.87
C TYR A 118 5.86 3.58 -9.70
N PHE A 119 6.28 3.93 -8.49
CA PHE A 119 7.47 4.78 -8.28
C PHE A 119 8.59 4.02 -7.57
N GLU A 120 9.82 4.29 -8.00
CA GLU A 120 11.05 3.77 -7.39
C GLU A 120 11.94 4.96 -7.01
N PHE A 121 12.29 5.08 -5.73
CA PHE A 121 13.06 6.22 -5.24
C PHE A 121 14.57 5.93 -5.31
N TYR A 122 15.30 6.79 -6.01
CA TYR A 122 16.75 6.71 -6.18
C TYR A 122 17.44 7.92 -5.55
N GLY A 123 18.30 7.66 -4.56
CA GLY A 123 19.06 8.66 -3.81
C GLY A 123 18.82 8.54 -2.30
N GLU A 124 19.74 9.06 -1.50
CA GLU A 124 19.51 9.20 -0.05
C GLU A 124 18.20 9.95 0.14
N ALA A 125 17.25 9.29 0.77
CA ALA A 125 16.02 9.86 1.23
C ALA A 125 16.34 11.01 2.20
N LYS A 126 16.62 12.20 1.65
CA LYS A 126 16.14 13.43 2.26
C LYS A 126 14.67 13.51 1.92
N VAL A 127 13.93 12.59 2.52
CA VAL A 127 12.58 12.85 2.93
C VAL A 127 12.70 14.05 3.87
N SER A 128 12.61 15.27 3.33
CA SER A 128 12.04 16.36 4.10
C SER A 128 10.54 16.14 4.06
N CYS A 129 10.09 15.08 4.72
CA CYS A 129 8.82 15.20 5.38
C CYS A 129 9.02 16.37 6.34
N ASP A 130 8.18 17.38 6.23
CA ASP A 130 7.77 18.07 7.42
C ASP A 130 7.09 16.99 8.28
N ASP A 131 7.89 16.18 8.99
CA ASP A 131 7.47 15.04 9.80
C ASP A 131 6.66 15.51 11.03
N ASN A 132 6.04 16.70 10.98
CA ASN A 132 5.33 17.36 12.07
C ASN A 132 6.11 17.37 13.38
N GLY A 133 7.46 17.38 13.32
CA GLY A 133 8.35 17.33 14.48
C GLY A 133 8.77 15.92 14.94
N TRP A 134 8.35 14.85 14.27
CA TRP A 134 8.82 13.48 14.51
C TRP A 134 10.27 13.29 14.07
N ILE A 135 11.02 12.55 14.89
CA ILE A 135 12.44 12.29 14.74
C ILE A 135 12.62 10.76 14.67
N PRO A 136 13.09 10.20 13.54
CA PRO A 136 13.38 8.78 13.46
C PRO A 136 14.45 8.37 14.48
N VAL A 137 14.26 7.23 15.14
CA VAL A 137 15.24 6.68 16.11
C VAL A 137 16.60 6.43 15.45
N GLN A 138 16.61 6.03 14.18
CA GLN A 138 17.83 5.86 13.38
C GLN A 138 18.54 7.19 13.06
N GLY A 139 17.82 8.32 13.11
CA GLY A 139 18.37 9.64 12.81
C GLY A 139 19.09 10.25 14.02
N ARG A 140 18.37 10.39 15.15
CA ARG A 140 18.94 10.83 16.42
C ARG A 140 18.11 10.33 17.61
N LEU A 141 18.77 10.25 18.77
CA LEU A 141 18.15 9.88 20.05
C LEU A 141 17.97 11.12 20.95
N PRO A 142 17.09 11.07 21.96
CA PRO A 142 16.97 12.14 22.95
C PRO A 142 18.29 12.41 23.66
N GLU A 143 18.60 13.70 23.88
CA GLU A 143 19.81 14.09 24.60
C GLU A 143 19.76 13.67 26.07
N ASP A 144 20.91 13.34 26.64
CA ASP A 144 21.02 13.10 28.08
C ASP A 144 20.94 14.44 28.82
N ASN A 145 19.86 14.63 29.57
CA ASN A 145 19.64 15.85 30.34
C ASN A 145 20.44 15.90 31.66
N HIS A 146 21.21 14.85 32.00
CA HIS A 146 22.04 14.73 33.21
C HIS A 146 21.32 15.00 34.54
N LYS A 147 19.98 15.11 34.54
CA LYS A 147 19.16 15.47 35.70
C LYS A 147 18.71 14.25 36.51
N GLY A 148 19.10 13.04 36.10
CA GLY A 148 18.71 11.78 36.74
C GLY A 148 17.22 11.43 36.59
N ILE A 149 16.44 12.28 35.92
CA ILE A 149 15.05 12.07 35.55
C ILE A 149 15.01 12.06 34.04
N TYR A 150 14.65 10.93 33.46
CA TYR A 150 14.52 10.82 32.02
C TYR A 150 13.38 11.70 31.53
N ASP A 151 13.63 12.47 30.46
CA ASP A 151 12.58 13.28 29.86
C ASP A 151 11.50 12.38 29.26
N MET A 152 10.27 12.88 29.27
CA MET A 152 9.12 12.19 28.72
C MET A 152 8.90 12.66 27.27
N GLN A 153 8.71 11.71 26.35
CA GLN A 153 8.51 11.95 24.93
C GLN A 153 7.19 11.32 24.44
N LEU A 154 6.72 11.82 23.31
CA LEU A 154 5.80 11.07 22.46
C LEU A 154 6.63 10.14 21.57
N VAL A 155 6.20 8.89 21.44
CA VAL A 155 6.86 7.88 20.61
C VAL A 155 5.86 7.20 19.69
N THR A 156 6.33 6.84 18.50
CA THR A 156 5.60 6.01 17.54
C THR A 156 6.22 4.61 17.53
N LEU A 157 5.36 3.61 17.69
CA LEU A 157 5.73 2.21 17.66
C LEU A 157 5.65 1.64 16.24
N GLU A 158 6.31 0.50 16.03
CA GLU A 158 6.27 -0.22 14.74
C GLU A 158 4.85 -0.68 14.34
N ASP A 159 3.97 -0.91 15.30
CA ASP A 159 2.55 -1.23 15.06
C ASP A 159 1.69 -0.01 14.67
N GLY A 160 2.30 1.19 14.61
CA GLY A 160 1.66 2.46 14.27
C GLY A 160 1.03 3.19 15.45
N GLU A 161 1.05 2.63 16.66
CA GLU A 161 0.52 3.31 17.84
C GLU A 161 1.43 4.46 18.31
N VAL A 162 0.80 5.53 18.80
CA VAL A 162 1.48 6.65 19.45
C VAL A 162 1.24 6.61 20.95
N CYS A 163 2.31 6.58 21.74
CA CYS A 163 2.22 6.51 23.19
C CYS A 163 3.32 7.32 23.90
N MET A 164 3.34 7.23 25.23
CA MET A 164 4.34 7.91 26.05
C MET A 164 5.58 7.03 26.17
N GLY A 165 6.73 7.60 25.85
CA GLY A 165 8.03 6.94 25.89
C GLY A 165 9.07 7.73 26.65
N VAL A 166 10.09 7.00 27.09
CA VAL A 166 11.23 7.52 27.82
C VAL A 166 12.46 6.79 27.31
N TYR A 167 13.49 7.53 26.88
CA TYR A 167 14.75 6.93 26.45
C TYR A 167 15.74 6.83 27.62
N ASN A 168 16.16 5.61 27.94
CA ASN A 168 17.18 5.36 28.93
C ASN A 168 18.58 5.44 28.29
N ASN A 169 19.23 6.59 28.39
CA ASN A 169 20.57 6.81 27.85
C ASN A 169 21.65 5.85 28.39
N ARG A 170 21.48 5.35 29.63
CA ARG A 170 22.46 4.44 30.27
C ARG A 170 22.38 3.03 29.69
N GLU A 171 21.17 2.51 29.53
CA GLU A 171 20.91 1.15 29.04
C GLU A 171 20.68 1.11 27.53
N LYS A 172 20.59 2.28 26.89
CA LYS A 172 20.36 2.49 25.45
C LYS A 172 19.07 1.83 24.95
N GLU A 173 18.01 1.97 25.72
CA GLU A 173 16.71 1.36 25.41
C GLU A 173 15.53 2.30 25.66
N TRP A 174 14.44 2.04 24.95
CA TRP A 174 13.18 2.76 25.08
C TRP A 174 12.27 2.07 26.08
N TRP A 175 11.72 2.86 26.99
CA TRP A 175 10.70 2.43 27.94
C TRP A 175 9.40 3.12 27.58
N THR A 176 8.36 2.36 27.30
CA THR A 176 7.07 2.87 26.81
C THR A 176 5.91 2.40 27.67
N ARG A 177 4.80 3.13 27.62
CA ARG A 177 3.56 2.76 28.31
C ARG A 177 2.36 3.11 27.42
N LYS A 178 1.56 2.10 27.06
CA LYS A 178 0.30 2.28 26.33
C LYS A 178 -0.79 2.85 27.26
N GLN A 179 -1.72 3.64 26.72
CA GLN A 179 -2.65 4.42 27.55
C GLN A 179 -3.83 3.61 28.14
N GLU A 180 -4.09 2.38 27.72
CA GLU A 180 -5.11 1.51 28.34
C GLU A 180 -4.51 0.38 29.19
N GLY A 181 -4.86 0.34 30.48
CA GLY A 181 -4.62 -0.80 31.37
C GLY A 181 -3.20 -0.99 31.90
N GLU A 182 -2.17 -0.48 31.22
CA GLU A 182 -0.77 -0.62 31.66
C GLU A 182 -0.46 0.34 32.82
N ARG A 183 0.15 -0.19 33.89
CA ARG A 183 0.61 0.61 35.06
C ARG A 183 2.11 0.90 35.05
N TRP A 184 2.88 0.15 34.28
CA TRP A 184 4.34 0.16 34.30
C TRP A 184 4.88 0.37 32.90
N TYR A 185 6.06 0.97 32.80
CA TYR A 185 6.78 1.03 31.55
C TYR A 185 7.34 -0.34 31.17
N THR A 186 7.44 -0.61 29.87
CA THR A 186 8.09 -1.80 29.32
C THR A 186 9.00 -1.44 28.15
N ASN A 187 10.07 -2.21 27.98
CA ASN A 187 11.01 -2.12 26.85
C ASN A 187 10.70 -3.14 25.73
N LYS A 188 9.53 -3.77 25.77
CA LYS A 188 9.12 -4.78 24.77
C LYS A 188 8.62 -4.18 23.46
N HIS A 189 8.26 -2.90 23.44
CA HIS A 189 7.74 -2.25 22.25
C HIS A 189 8.89 -1.65 21.43
N ASN A 190 8.84 -1.86 20.12
CA ASN A 190 9.82 -1.30 19.20
C ASN A 190 9.43 0.13 18.83
N VAL A 191 10.25 1.11 19.23
CA VAL A 191 10.05 2.53 18.92
C VAL A 191 10.78 2.88 17.62
N ILE A 192 10.05 3.44 16.66
CA ILE A 192 10.61 3.82 15.34
C ILE A 192 10.84 5.33 15.19
N ALA A 193 10.08 6.16 15.89
CA ALA A 193 10.23 7.62 15.89
C ALA A 193 9.78 8.24 17.22
N TRP A 194 10.25 9.45 17.52
CA TRP A 194 9.93 10.18 18.75
C TRP A 194 9.83 11.70 18.52
N GLN A 195 9.20 12.41 19.45
CA GLN A 195 9.23 13.89 19.49
C GLN A 195 9.10 14.39 20.94
N PRO A 196 9.62 15.60 21.26
CA PRO A 196 9.36 16.23 22.55
C PRO A 196 7.86 16.47 22.76
N LEU A 197 7.44 16.55 24.02
CA LEU A 197 6.05 16.92 24.32
C LEU A 197 5.77 18.35 23.81
N PRO A 198 4.54 18.61 23.33
CA PRO A 198 4.13 19.95 22.94
C PRO A 198 4.32 20.97 24.08
N GLU A 199 4.52 22.23 23.74
CA GLU A 199 4.52 23.28 24.75
C GLU A 199 3.20 23.28 25.54
N PRO A 200 3.23 23.49 26.87
CA PRO A 200 2.02 23.64 27.66
C PRO A 200 1.11 24.74 27.11
N TYR A 201 -0.19 24.51 27.15
CA TYR A 201 -1.18 25.52 26.77
C TYR A 201 -0.96 26.83 27.54
N LYS A 202 -0.89 27.95 26.80
CA LYS A 202 -0.84 29.31 27.35
C LYS A 202 -2.15 30.00 27.00
N GLU A 203 -2.97 30.27 28.01
CA GLU A 203 -4.20 31.05 27.82
C GLU A 203 -3.83 32.48 27.39
N GLU A 204 -4.32 32.90 26.23
CA GLU A 204 -4.17 34.29 25.79
C GLU A 204 -4.97 35.17 26.75
N LYS A 205 -4.26 35.94 27.59
CA LYS A 205 -4.88 37.00 28.38
C LYS A 205 -5.51 38.00 27.42
N LYS A 206 -6.84 37.95 27.29
CA LYS A 206 -7.61 38.98 26.58
C LYS A 206 -7.45 40.29 27.36
N CYS A 207 -6.74 41.26 26.78
CA CYS A 207 -6.72 42.65 27.23
C CYS A 207 -8.04 43.34 26.91
#